data_AF-A0AA36IJA0-F1
#
_entry.id   AF-A0AA36IJA0-F1
#
_cell.length_a   1.000
_cell.length_b   1.000
_cell.length_c   1.000
_cell.angle_alpha   90.00
_cell.angle_beta   90.00
_cell.angle_gamma   90.00
#
_symmetry.space_group_name_H-M   'P 1'
#
loop_
_entity.id
_entity.type
_entity.pdbx_description
1 polymer ?
#
loop_
_entity_poly.entity_id
_entity_poly.type
_entity_poly.pdbx_seq_one_letter_code
_entity_poly.pdbx_strand_id
1 'polypeptide(L)'
;MGALNLEVRGWRTTVVTDRHALAAHEFWHRKTGGCWMDPQWLEDGTRYSSSGRLLAVCAVPEARDELAQKRVRIRFAAADQVAVVDFAVEELSNTEFEVRVLEEARGRRALPDRLEDKVYLSPTEYASLRESLVGSPAAVGRVRTLDIVGGWPAADMRQCARHELSFQERERKEIQVRNILARQARQARRV
;
A
#
# COMPACT_ATOMS: atom_id res chain seq x y z
N MET A 1 -12.43 18.27 46.74
CA MET A 1 -11.29 17.54 46.17
C MET A 1 -11.22 17.89 44.70
N GLY A 2 -10.16 18.62 44.32
CA GLY A 2 -10.08 19.37 43.08
C GLY A 2 -9.72 18.53 41.86
N ALA A 3 -10.32 18.89 40.72
CA ALA A 3 -9.88 18.47 39.41
C ALA A 3 -8.48 19.05 39.14
N LEU A 4 -7.51 18.19 38.89
CA LEU A 4 -6.18 18.60 38.44
C LEU A 4 -6.29 18.98 36.96
N ASN A 5 -6.56 20.27 36.71
CA ASN A 5 -6.26 20.92 35.43
C ASN A 5 -4.74 21.00 35.28
N LEU A 6 -4.15 20.02 34.60
CA LEU A 6 -2.80 20.16 34.05
C LEU A 6 -2.92 20.88 32.70
N GLU A 7 -2.77 22.21 32.73
CA GLU A 7 -2.44 22.98 31.53
C GLU A 7 -1.04 22.58 31.04
N VAL A 8 -0.97 21.54 30.21
CA VAL A 8 0.24 21.24 29.44
C VAL A 8 0.20 22.09 28.17
N ARG A 9 0.78 23.30 28.26
CA ARG A 9 1.00 24.18 27.11
C ARG A 9 1.78 23.44 26.00
N GLY A 10 1.21 23.39 24.81
CA GLY A 10 1.97 23.33 23.55
C GLY A 10 2.24 21.96 22.91
N TRP A 11 1.65 20.86 23.38
CA TRP A 11 1.81 19.56 22.74
C TRP A 11 0.58 19.27 21.87
N ARG A 12 0.71 19.40 20.54
CA ARG A 12 -0.31 18.86 19.62
C ARG A 12 -0.30 17.34 19.76
N THR A 13 -1.28 16.80 20.48
CA THR A 13 -1.52 15.37 20.59
C THR A 13 -1.68 14.80 19.18
N THR A 14 -0.64 14.11 18.69
CA THR A 14 -0.70 13.55 17.35
C THR A 14 -1.37 12.19 17.41
N VAL A 15 -2.67 12.17 17.13
CA VAL A 15 -3.47 10.94 17.08
C VAL A 15 -2.95 10.11 15.91
N VAL A 16 -2.37 8.94 16.20
CA VAL A 16 -2.11 7.96 15.15
C VAL A 16 -3.31 7.07 15.03
N THR A 17 -3.99 7.15 13.89
CA THR A 17 -5.21 6.39 13.62
C THR A 17 -4.86 5.06 12.96
N ASP A 18 -5.74 4.07 13.12
CA ASP A 18 -5.65 2.77 12.42
C ASP A 18 -5.46 2.93 10.90
N ARG A 19 -5.91 4.05 10.34
CA ARG A 19 -5.75 4.42 8.92
C ARG A 19 -4.28 4.47 8.48
N HIS A 20 -3.37 4.93 9.33
CA HIS A 20 -1.94 5.00 9.00
C HIS A 20 -1.32 3.60 8.95
N ALA A 21 -1.66 2.75 9.91
CA ALA A 21 -1.23 1.35 9.93
C ALA A 21 -1.78 0.59 8.72
N LEU A 22 -3.06 0.80 8.40
CA LEU A 22 -3.70 0.19 7.24
C LEU A 22 -3.13 0.70 5.91
N ALA A 23 -2.78 1.98 5.80
CA ALA A 23 -2.12 2.53 4.62
C ALA A 23 -0.75 1.89 4.39
N ALA A 24 0.07 1.79 5.44
CA ALA A 24 1.36 1.12 5.38
C ALA A 24 1.24 -0.38 5.03
N HIS A 25 0.24 -1.04 5.61
CA HIS A 25 -0.05 -2.45 5.34
C HIS A 25 -0.48 -2.70 3.87
N GLU A 26 -1.40 -1.89 3.36
CA GLU A 26 -1.87 -1.95 1.96
C GLU A 26 -0.75 -1.60 0.97
N PHE A 27 0.07 -0.60 1.30
CA PHE A 27 1.25 -0.25 0.51
C PHE A 27 2.18 -1.46 0.34
N TRP A 28 2.48 -2.16 1.44
CA TRP A 28 3.38 -3.31 1.43
C TRP A 28 2.87 -4.40 0.50
N HIS A 29 1.62 -4.84 0.66
CA HIS A 29 1.04 -5.88 -0.19
C HIS A 29 1.04 -5.52 -1.66
N ARG A 30 0.74 -4.27 -2.00
CA ARG A 30 0.79 -3.82 -3.40
C ARG A 30 2.20 -3.90 -3.96
N LYS A 31 3.20 -3.44 -3.22
CA LYS A 31 4.59 -3.41 -3.68
C LYS A 31 5.21 -4.81 -3.79
N THR A 32 4.72 -5.75 -2.99
CA THR A 32 5.22 -7.13 -2.99
C THR A 32 4.29 -8.10 -3.73
N GLY A 33 3.30 -7.61 -4.49
CA GLY A 33 2.37 -8.46 -5.23
C GLY A 33 1.58 -9.44 -4.35
N GLY A 34 1.32 -9.08 -3.09
CA GLY A 34 0.56 -9.91 -2.16
C GLY A 34 1.28 -11.13 -1.60
N CYS A 35 2.57 -11.35 -1.91
CA CYS A 35 3.30 -12.55 -1.47
C CYS A 35 3.45 -12.67 0.06
N TRP A 36 3.29 -11.56 0.78
CA TRP A 36 3.34 -11.50 2.25
C TRP A 36 2.00 -11.80 2.94
N MET A 37 0.98 -12.21 2.18
CA MET A 37 -0.26 -12.72 2.74
C MET A 37 -0.05 -14.17 3.22
N ASP A 38 -0.04 -14.41 4.54
CA ASP A 38 -0.14 -15.79 5.06
C ASP A 38 -1.60 -16.24 4.86
N PRO A 39 -1.89 -17.24 4.02
CA PRO A 39 -3.22 -17.81 3.96
C PRO A 39 -3.42 -18.65 5.23
N GLN A 40 -4.24 -18.17 6.17
CA GLN A 40 -4.82 -19.06 7.17
C GLN A 40 -6.07 -19.68 6.55
N TRP A 41 -6.11 -21.00 6.53
CA TRP A 41 -7.33 -21.72 6.22
C TRP A 41 -8.20 -21.70 7.47
N LEU A 42 -9.42 -21.19 7.33
CA LEU A 42 -10.47 -21.39 8.31
C LEU A 42 -11.02 -22.81 8.14
N GLU A 43 -11.55 -23.39 9.22
CA GLU A 43 -12.08 -24.76 9.25
C GLU A 43 -13.22 -24.99 8.21
N ASP A 44 -13.87 -23.92 7.77
CA ASP A 44 -14.89 -23.92 6.73
C ASP A 44 -14.34 -23.89 5.29
N GLY A 45 -13.02 -24.00 5.13
CA GLY A 45 -12.34 -23.94 3.84
C GLY A 45 -12.24 -22.53 3.26
N THR A 46 -12.69 -21.51 3.97
CA THR A 46 -12.48 -20.11 3.58
C THR A 46 -11.07 -19.67 3.96
N ARG A 47 -10.48 -18.79 3.15
CA ARG A 47 -9.15 -18.22 3.43
C ARG A 47 -9.35 -16.89 4.14
N TYR A 48 -8.79 -16.75 5.35
CA TYR A 48 -8.58 -15.44 5.95
C TYR A 48 -7.08 -15.21 6.10
N SER A 49 -6.61 -14.05 5.66
CA SER A 49 -5.18 -13.73 5.73
C SER A 49 -4.93 -12.71 6.84
N SER A 50 -4.24 -13.12 7.91
CA SER A 50 -3.60 -12.18 8.81
C SER A 50 -2.27 -11.77 8.18
N SER A 51 -2.32 -10.82 7.26
CA SER A 51 -1.18 -10.53 6.39
C SER A 51 -0.15 -9.58 7.01
N GLY A 52 -0.39 -9.06 8.21
CA GLY A 52 0.62 -8.34 9.01
C GLY A 52 0.16 -8.08 10.45
N ARG A 53 1.09 -8.06 11.39
CA ARG A 53 0.88 -7.69 12.79
C ARG A 53 1.52 -6.33 13.07
N LEU A 54 0.69 -5.36 13.42
CA LEU A 54 1.16 -4.06 13.90
C LEU A 54 1.95 -4.26 15.21
N LEU A 55 3.20 -3.82 15.24
CA LEU A 55 4.06 -3.93 16.42
C LEU A 55 4.15 -2.63 17.19
N ALA A 56 4.30 -1.51 16.47
CA ALA A 56 4.44 -0.20 17.10
C ALA A 56 3.95 0.90 16.17
N VAL A 57 3.51 1.99 16.79
CA VAL A 57 3.07 3.20 16.12
C VAL A 57 3.56 4.38 16.93
N CYS A 58 4.37 5.24 16.32
CA CYS A 58 4.97 6.40 17.00
C CYS A 58 4.77 7.66 16.15
N ALA A 59 4.35 8.76 16.79
CA ALA A 59 4.42 10.07 16.17
C ALA A 59 5.89 10.54 16.17
N VAL A 60 6.38 11.08 15.05
CA VAL A 60 7.70 11.71 15.02
C VAL A 60 7.56 13.12 15.59
N PRO A 61 8.27 13.49 16.68
CA PRO A 61 8.09 14.78 17.36
C PRO A 61 8.61 16.00 16.58
N GLU A 62 9.31 15.82 15.46
CA GLU A 62 10.23 16.83 14.92
C GLU A 62 9.64 17.81 13.88
N ALA A 63 8.38 17.68 13.46
CA ALA A 63 7.79 18.67 12.57
C ALA A 63 7.03 19.74 13.38
N ARG A 64 7.54 20.97 13.39
CA ARG A 64 6.78 22.17 13.83
C ARG A 64 5.52 22.40 12.98
N ASP A 65 5.36 21.67 11.88
CA ASP A 65 4.21 21.72 10.97
C ASP A 65 3.18 20.61 11.23
N GLU A 66 1.91 20.96 11.01
CA GLU A 66 0.71 20.15 11.28
C GLU A 66 0.60 18.86 10.44
N LEU A 67 1.50 18.63 9.47
CA LEU A 67 1.60 17.44 8.62
C LEU A 67 2.59 16.41 9.20
N ALA A 68 2.50 16.16 10.49
CA ALA A 68 3.47 15.35 11.20
C ALA A 68 3.54 13.92 10.64
N GLN A 69 4.67 13.56 10.03
CA GLN A 69 5.00 12.21 9.61
C GLN A 69 4.82 11.21 10.78
N LYS A 70 4.25 10.05 10.48
CA LYS A 70 3.97 8.98 11.45
C LYS A 70 4.88 7.79 11.18
N ARG A 71 5.50 7.23 12.21
CA ARG A 71 6.28 5.99 12.09
C ARG A 71 5.42 4.80 12.48
N VAL A 72 5.35 3.81 11.60
CA VAL A 72 4.56 2.59 11.78
C VAL A 72 5.50 1.40 11.61
N ARG A 73 5.53 0.49 12.59
CA ARG A 73 6.29 -0.76 12.51
C ARG A 73 5.34 -1.94 12.38
N ILE A 74 5.44 -2.68 11.28
CA ILE A 74 4.60 -3.85 11.01
C ILE A 74 5.46 -5.08 10.81
N ARG A 75 5.04 -6.18 11.41
CA ARG A 75 5.62 -7.52 11.17
C ARG A 75 4.76 -8.29 10.19
N PHE A 76 5.30 -8.57 9.02
CA PHE A 76 4.72 -9.46 8.02
C PHE A 76 5.31 -10.85 8.19
N ALA A 77 4.51 -11.88 7.95
CA ALA A 77 4.95 -13.27 7.95
C ALA A 77 4.31 -13.98 6.77
N ALA A 78 5.10 -14.75 6.03
CA ALA A 78 4.64 -15.57 4.93
C ALA A 78 5.55 -16.78 4.80
N ALA A 79 4.94 -17.97 4.73
CA ALA A 79 5.67 -19.24 4.77
C ALA A 79 6.70 -19.27 5.93
N ASP A 80 7.98 -19.51 5.62
CA ASP A 80 9.11 -19.57 6.56
C ASP A 80 9.82 -18.22 6.75
N GLN A 81 9.29 -17.13 6.17
CA GLN A 81 9.88 -15.80 6.22
C GLN A 81 9.11 -14.89 7.17
N VAL A 82 9.84 -13.96 7.77
CA VAL A 82 9.31 -12.81 8.50
C VAL A 82 10.00 -11.55 8.01
N ALA A 83 9.24 -10.48 7.85
CA ALA A 83 9.75 -9.14 7.63
C ALA A 83 9.23 -8.21 8.72
N VAL A 84 10.11 -7.43 9.34
CA VAL A 84 9.74 -6.31 10.19
C VAL A 84 10.09 -5.06 9.43
N VAL A 85 9.07 -4.22 9.19
CA VAL A 85 9.17 -3.08 8.29
C VAL A 85 8.76 -1.82 9.03
N ASP A 86 9.63 -0.82 8.98
CA ASP A 86 9.35 0.51 9.48
C ASP A 86 8.95 1.41 8.33
N PHE A 87 7.79 2.04 8.47
CA PHE A 87 7.23 2.96 7.51
C PHE A 87 7.20 4.36 8.09
N ALA A 88 7.42 5.35 7.23
CA ALA A 88 6.93 6.69 7.40
C ALA A 88 5.62 6.85 6.62
N VAL A 89 4.59 7.35 7.29
CA VAL A 89 3.27 7.62 6.70
C VAL A 89 2.94 9.08 6.89
N GLU A 90 2.65 9.76 5.80
CA GLU A 90 2.24 11.16 5.77
C GLU A 90 0.83 11.24 5.18
N GLU A 91 -0.09 11.91 5.89
CA GLU A 91 -1.44 12.17 5.37
C GLU A 91 -1.39 13.40 4.46
N LEU A 92 -1.48 13.18 3.14
CA LEU A 92 -1.50 14.26 2.15
C LEU A 92 -2.89 14.93 2.07
N SER A 93 -3.93 14.13 2.30
CA SER A 93 -5.31 14.58 2.39
C SER A 93 -6.16 13.57 3.17
N ASN A 94 -7.40 13.93 3.51
CA ASN A 94 -8.37 13.01 4.12
C ASN A 94 -8.61 11.72 3.32
N THR A 95 -8.14 11.61 2.07
CA THR A 95 -8.33 10.42 1.23
C THR A 95 -7.04 9.78 0.74
N GLU A 96 -5.87 10.37 1.01
CA GLU A 96 -4.61 9.94 0.42
C GLU A 96 -3.44 10.06 1.41
N PHE A 97 -2.62 9.01 1.43
CA PHE A 97 -1.43 8.89 2.25
C PHE A 97 -0.21 8.69 1.34
N GLU A 98 0.91 9.31 1.68
CA GLU A 98 2.22 8.91 1.18
C GLU A 98 2.86 7.96 2.20
N VAL A 99 3.35 6.82 1.70
CA VAL A 99 4.00 5.80 2.51
C VAL A 99 5.43 5.63 1.98
N ARG A 100 6.39 5.59 2.91
CA ARG A 100 7.80 5.36 2.64
C ARG A 100 8.33 4.25 3.53
N VAL A 101 9.01 3.27 2.96
CA VAL A 101 9.78 2.27 3.71
C VAL A 101 11.07 2.92 4.20
N LEU A 102 11.28 2.92 5.51
CA LEU A 102 12.48 3.45 6.16
C LEU A 102 13.49 2.33 6.40
N GLU A 103 13.03 1.25 7.02
CA GLU A 103 13.86 0.11 7.39
C GLU A 103 13.08 -1.18 7.15
N GLU A 104 13.82 -2.24 6.85
CA GLU A 104 13.27 -3.55 6.55
C GLU A 104 14.25 -4.61 7.02
N ALA A 105 13.85 -5.36 8.02
CA ALA A 105 14.62 -6.47 8.57
C ALA A 105 13.91 -7.78 8.22
N ARG A 106 14.60 -8.66 7.47
CA ARG A 106 14.09 -9.99 7.13
C ARG A 106 14.78 -11.08 7.92
N GLY A 107 14.05 -12.16 8.15
CA GLY A 107 14.59 -13.34 8.82
C GLY A 107 13.76 -14.58 8.54
N ARG A 108 14.26 -15.71 9.00
CA ARG A 108 13.51 -16.96 8.99
C ARG A 108 12.64 -17.08 10.23
N ARG A 109 11.43 -17.60 10.06
CA ARG A 109 10.51 -17.99 11.10
C ARG A 109 10.68 -19.49 11.37
N ALA A 110 10.70 -19.88 12.64
CA ALA A 110 10.55 -21.29 13.00
C ALA A 110 9.14 -21.76 12.61
N LEU A 111 9.07 -22.75 11.72
CA LEU A 111 7.82 -23.39 11.35
C LEU A 111 7.52 -24.55 12.31
N PRO A 112 6.25 -24.84 12.59
CA PRO A 112 5.88 -26.09 13.26
C PRO A 112 6.18 -27.29 12.35
N ASP A 113 6.52 -28.44 12.96
CA ASP A 113 6.94 -29.67 12.27
C ASP A 113 5.88 -30.27 11.33
N ARG A 114 4.61 -29.88 11.46
CA ARG A 114 3.50 -30.30 10.57
C ARG A 114 3.11 -29.16 9.64
N LEU A 115 3.57 -29.28 8.39
CA LEU A 115 3.33 -28.36 7.27
C LEU A 115 2.58 -29.03 6.11
N GLU A 116 2.00 -30.21 6.33
CA GLU A 116 1.48 -31.08 5.28
C GLU A 116 0.39 -30.43 4.41
N ASP A 117 -0.29 -29.40 4.93
CA ASP A 117 -1.39 -28.71 4.23
C ASP A 117 -1.05 -27.32 3.66
N LYS A 118 0.21 -26.85 3.71
CA LYS A 118 0.56 -25.54 3.15
C LYS A 118 0.93 -25.68 1.66
N VAL A 119 0.12 -25.06 0.80
CA VAL A 119 0.49 -24.78 -0.59
C VAL A 119 1.79 -23.97 -0.57
N TYR A 120 2.89 -24.59 -1.02
CA TYR A 120 4.17 -23.92 -1.13
C TYR A 120 4.07 -22.82 -2.18
N LEU A 121 4.57 -21.64 -1.84
CA LEU A 121 4.78 -20.55 -2.80
C LEU A 121 5.62 -21.08 -3.98
N SER A 122 5.28 -20.66 -5.19
CA SER A 122 6.09 -20.93 -6.36
C SER A 122 7.51 -20.36 -6.16
N PRO A 123 8.53 -20.89 -6.87
CA PRO A 123 9.90 -20.36 -6.78
C PRO A 123 9.98 -18.85 -7.04
N THR A 124 9.12 -18.33 -7.93
CA THR A 124 9.02 -16.91 -8.25
C THR A 124 8.46 -16.10 -7.07
N GLU A 125 7.36 -16.55 -6.46
CA GLU A 125 6.79 -15.89 -5.28
C GLU A 125 7.77 -15.92 -4.09
N TYR A 126 8.52 -17.01 -3.96
CA TYR A 126 9.54 -17.14 -2.93
C TYR A 126 10.77 -16.25 -3.18
N ALA A 127 11.14 -16.00 -4.44
CA ALA A 127 12.15 -15.01 -4.79
C ALA A 127 11.69 -13.58 -4.41
N SER A 128 10.42 -13.24 -4.67
CA SER A 128 9.84 -11.95 -4.28
C SER A 128 9.78 -11.75 -2.76
N LEU A 129 9.63 -12.83 -1.97
CA LEU A 129 9.80 -12.77 -0.50
C LEU A 129 11.21 -12.43 -0.04
N ARG A 130 12.22 -12.41 -0.92
CA ARG A 130 13.60 -12.04 -0.60
C ARG A 130 13.99 -10.66 -1.13
N GLU A 131 13.23 -10.09 -2.04
CA GLU A 131 13.49 -8.77 -2.61
C GLU A 131 13.18 -7.66 -1.61
N SER A 132 14.21 -6.88 -1.23
CA SER A 132 14.05 -5.76 -0.32
C SER A 132 13.55 -4.51 -1.02
N LEU A 133 12.60 -3.81 -0.39
CA LEU A 133 12.10 -2.54 -0.90
C LEU A 133 12.95 -1.35 -0.43
N VAL A 134 13.65 -1.47 0.71
CA VAL A 134 14.49 -0.37 1.24
C VAL A 134 15.61 -0.02 0.26
N GLY A 135 15.81 1.29 0.04
CA GLY A 135 16.81 1.80 -0.90
C GLY A 135 16.44 1.65 -2.37
N SER A 136 15.30 1.02 -2.70
CA SER A 136 14.78 0.94 -4.06
C SER A 136 13.89 2.16 -4.40
N PRO A 137 13.72 2.49 -5.69
CA PRO A 137 12.72 3.47 -6.13
C PRO A 137 11.28 3.09 -5.73
N ALA A 138 11.02 1.80 -5.46
CA ALA A 138 9.73 1.29 -5.04
C ALA A 138 9.42 1.49 -3.55
N ALA A 139 10.41 1.96 -2.75
CA ALA A 139 10.27 2.22 -1.32
C ALA A 139 9.25 3.30 -0.98
N VAL A 140 8.85 4.13 -1.95
CA VAL A 140 7.88 5.22 -1.77
C VAL A 140 6.66 4.99 -2.65
N GLY A 141 5.49 5.37 -2.16
CA GLY A 141 4.29 5.39 -2.99
C GLY A 141 3.07 5.92 -2.24
N ARG A 142 1.99 6.10 -2.99
CA ARG A 142 0.75 6.66 -2.47
C ARG A 142 -0.32 5.60 -2.30
N VAL A 143 -1.08 5.72 -1.22
CA VAL A 143 -2.21 4.85 -0.89
C VAL A 143 -3.45 5.68 -0.67
N ARG A 144 -4.54 5.30 -1.31
CA ARG A 144 -5.83 5.97 -1.15
C ARG A 144 -6.68 5.24 -0.13
N THR A 145 -7.52 5.96 0.59
CA THR A 145 -8.43 5.38 1.58
C THR A 145 -9.38 4.36 0.95
N LEU A 146 -9.81 4.56 -0.30
CA LEU A 146 -10.63 3.58 -1.03
C LEU A 146 -9.90 2.26 -1.31
N ASP A 147 -8.57 2.31 -1.43
CA ASP A 147 -7.76 1.12 -1.63
C ASP A 147 -7.62 0.34 -0.32
N ILE A 148 -7.54 1.05 0.81
CA ILE A 148 -7.54 0.45 2.16
C ILE A 148 -8.84 -0.32 2.44
N VAL A 149 -10.01 0.27 2.09
CA VAL A 149 -11.32 -0.34 2.35
C VAL A 149 -11.61 -1.51 1.41
N GLY A 150 -11.13 -1.44 0.16
CA GLY A 150 -11.34 -2.50 -0.83
C GLY A 150 -10.30 -3.63 -0.80
N GLY A 151 -9.15 -3.40 -0.15
CA GLY A 151 -7.98 -4.26 -0.21
C GLY A 151 -7.26 -4.23 -1.56
N TRP A 152 -6.02 -4.71 -1.56
CA TRP A 152 -5.14 -4.81 -2.74
C TRP A 152 -5.78 -5.43 -3.99
N PRO A 153 -6.56 -6.54 -3.93
CA PRO A 153 -7.19 -7.09 -5.13
C PRO A 153 -8.17 -6.12 -5.79
N ALA A 154 -8.95 -5.37 -5.00
CA ALA A 154 -9.87 -4.37 -5.52
C ALA A 154 -9.15 -3.08 -5.96
N ALA A 155 -8.03 -2.74 -5.33
CA ALA A 155 -7.18 -1.63 -5.75
C ALA A 155 -6.56 -1.90 -7.14
N ASP A 156 -6.06 -3.12 -7.35
CA ASP A 156 -5.42 -3.53 -8.60
C ASP A 156 -6.42 -3.59 -9.76
N MET A 157 -7.61 -4.18 -9.54
CA MET A 157 -8.70 -4.15 -10.53
C MET A 157 -9.11 -2.72 -10.91
N ARG A 158 -9.17 -1.79 -9.96
CA ARG A 158 -9.48 -0.38 -10.23
C ARG A 158 -8.36 0.33 -10.97
N GLN A 159 -7.10 -0.04 -10.72
CA GLN A 159 -5.95 0.50 -11.43
C GLN A 159 -5.92 0.00 -12.88
N CYS A 160 -6.11 -1.30 -13.11
CA CYS A 160 -6.26 -1.89 -14.45
C CYS A 160 -7.41 -1.24 -15.23
N ALA A 161 -8.59 -1.10 -14.61
CA ALA A 161 -9.75 -0.45 -15.23
C ALA A 161 -9.46 1.01 -15.64
N ARG A 162 -8.70 1.76 -14.83
CA ARG A 162 -8.30 3.14 -15.17
C ARG A 162 -7.32 3.19 -16.33
N HIS A 163 -6.36 2.27 -16.38
CA HIS A 163 -5.40 2.19 -17.48
C HIS A 163 -6.10 1.81 -18.79
N GLU A 164 -7.03 0.85 -18.76
CA GLU A 164 -7.87 0.49 -19.91
C GLU A 164 -8.73 1.67 -20.39
N LEU A 165 -9.39 2.38 -19.46
CA LEU A 165 -10.15 3.59 -19.80
C LEU A 165 -9.26 4.68 -20.42
N SER A 166 -8.06 4.91 -19.86
CA SER A 166 -7.13 5.90 -20.40
C SER A 166 -6.61 5.55 -21.80
N PHE A 167 -6.46 4.26 -22.10
CA PHE A 167 -6.07 3.76 -23.40
C PHE A 167 -7.20 3.97 -24.43
N GLN A 168 -8.42 3.56 -24.07
CA GLN A 168 -9.61 3.77 -24.91
C GLN A 168 -9.88 5.27 -25.18
N GLU A 169 -9.64 6.13 -24.19
CA GLU A 169 -9.75 7.59 -24.35
C GLU A 169 -8.70 8.17 -25.31
N ARG A 170 -7.47 7.64 -25.29
CA ARG A 170 -6.42 8.01 -26.26
C ARG A 170 -6.81 7.61 -27.68
N GLU A 171 -7.28 6.38 -27.88
CA GLU A 171 -7.74 5.92 -29.20
C GLU A 171 -8.90 6.77 -29.74
N ARG A 172 -9.88 7.10 -28.89
CA ARG A 172 -11.00 7.98 -29.28
C ARG A 172 -10.52 9.36 -29.72
N LYS A 173 -9.57 9.96 -29.00
CA LYS A 173 -9.00 11.27 -29.35
C LYS A 173 -8.20 11.20 -30.66
N GLU A 174 -7.44 10.13 -30.89
CA GLU A 174 -6.70 9.94 -32.15
C GLU A 174 -7.64 9.83 -33.36
N ILE A 175 -8.74 9.08 -33.23
CA ILE A 175 -9.77 8.99 -34.27
C ILE A 175 -10.39 10.36 -34.54
N GLN A 176 -10.69 11.12 -33.48
CA GLN A 176 -11.27 12.45 -33.59
C GLN A 176 -10.33 13.43 -34.30
N VAL A 177 -9.04 13.44 -33.95
CA VAL A 177 -8.02 14.26 -34.61
C VAL A 177 -7.88 13.86 -36.09
N ARG A 178 -7.81 12.57 -36.40
CA ARG A 178 -7.73 12.08 -37.79
C ARG A 178 -8.94 12.53 -38.60
N ASN A 179 -10.15 12.49 -38.02
CA ASN A 179 -11.37 12.94 -38.68
C ASN A 179 -11.38 14.46 -38.94
N ILE A 180 -10.88 15.25 -37.99
CA ILE A 180 -10.73 16.71 -38.15
C ILE A 180 -9.76 17.03 -39.30
N LEU A 181 -8.58 16.40 -39.30
CA LEU A 181 -7.57 16.59 -40.36
C LEU A 181 -8.10 16.16 -41.73
N ALA A 182 -8.81 15.03 -41.82
CA ALA A 182 -9.43 14.57 -43.06
C ALA A 182 -10.55 15.49 -43.56
N ARG A 183 -11.26 16.18 -42.65
CA ARG A 183 -12.27 17.18 -43.02
C ARG A 183 -11.62 18.45 -43.55
N GLN A 184 -10.55 18.93 -42.91
CA GLN A 184 -9.78 20.09 -43.36
C GLN A 184 -9.15 19.84 -44.74
N ALA A 185 -8.54 18.67 -44.95
CA ALA A 185 -7.97 18.29 -46.25
C ALA A 185 -9.02 18.23 -47.37
N ARG A 186 -10.25 17.81 -47.07
CA ARG A 186 -11.36 17.82 -48.03
C ARG A 186 -11.86 19.23 -48.34
N GLN A 187 -11.86 20.13 -47.36
CA GLN A 187 -12.22 21.53 -47.58
C GLN A 187 -11.15 22.27 -48.40
N ALA A 188 -9.87 22.01 -48.14
CA ALA A 188 -8.76 22.61 -48.88
C ALA A 188 -8.70 22.19 -50.36
N ARG A 189 -9.24 21.03 -50.73
CA ARG A 189 -9.33 20.55 -52.13
C ARG A 189 -10.56 21.07 -52.91
N ARG A 190 -11.47 21.77 -52.23
CA ARG A 190 -12.69 22.34 -52.85
C ARG A 190 -12.55 23.83 -53.20
N VAL A 191 -11.42 24.43 -52.86
CA VAL A 191 -11.00 25.79 -53.23
C VAL A 191 -9.96 25.65 -54.34
#